data_AF-A0A356IUG6-F1
#
_entry.id   AF-A0A356IUG6-F1
#
_cell.length_a   1.000
_cell.length_b   1.000
_cell.length_c   1.000
_cell.angle_alpha   90.00
_cell.angle_beta   90.00
_cell.angle_gamma   90.00
#
_symmetry.space_group_name_H-M   'P 1'
#
loop_
_entity.id
_entity.type
_entity.pdbx_description
1 polymer ?
#
loop_
_entity_poly.entity_id
_entity_poly.type
_entity_poly.pdbx_seq_one_letter_code
_entity_poly.pdbx_strand_id
1 'polypeptide(L)'
;MDTLNYISVLERSLKAHIRLNPCADEPQNWKLDIQLFYQGPPAGTTSFNLHGYTREEAEQVARTVKDNQFMMREIDEYLWGESD
;
A
#
# COMPACT_ATOMS: atom_id res chain seq x y z
N MET A 1 -4.06 -9.30 17.64
CA MET A 1 -3.08 -8.70 16.73
C MET A 1 -3.82 -7.65 15.92
N ASP A 2 -3.49 -6.38 16.15
CA ASP A 2 -4.23 -5.26 15.58
C ASP A 2 -3.80 -5.00 14.14
N THR A 3 -4.78 -4.89 13.24
CA THR A 3 -4.56 -4.40 11.88
C THR A 3 -4.11 -2.95 11.94
N LEU A 4 -2.97 -2.63 11.35
CA LEU A 4 -2.49 -1.25 11.28
C LEU A 4 -2.93 -0.63 9.96
N ASN A 5 -3.57 0.52 10.02
CA ASN A 5 -4.02 1.23 8.82
C ASN A 5 -3.24 2.54 8.73
N TYR A 6 -2.54 2.73 7.61
CA TYR A 6 -1.79 3.91 7.26
C TYR A 6 -2.42 4.58 6.06
N ILE A 7 -2.57 5.89 6.12
CA ILE A 7 -3.02 6.67 4.97
C ILE A 7 -1.86 7.56 4.56
N SER A 8 -1.30 7.28 3.40
CA SER A 8 -0.23 8.06 2.78
C SER A 8 -0.84 8.86 1.63
N VAL A 9 -0.65 10.18 1.65
CA VAL A 9 -0.98 11.03 0.49
C VAL A 9 0.21 10.98 -0.46
N LEU A 10 -0.01 10.49 -1.68
CA LEU A 10 1.01 10.39 -2.73
C LEU A 10 1.17 11.76 -3.39
N GLU A 11 0.09 12.26 -3.98
CA GLU A 11 0.02 13.57 -4.65
C GLU A 11 -1.34 14.23 -4.37
N ARG A 12 -1.44 15.56 -4.53
CA ARG A 12 -2.60 16.44 -4.26
C ARG A 12 -3.95 15.75 -3.94
N SER A 13 -4.48 14.93 -4.86
CA SER A 13 -5.77 14.24 -4.75
C SER A 13 -5.70 12.71 -4.73
N LEU A 14 -4.49 12.14 -4.76
CA LEU A 14 -4.20 10.71 -4.74
C LEU A 14 -3.81 10.27 -3.32
N LYS A 15 -4.63 9.40 -2.72
CA LYS A 15 -4.40 8.82 -1.40
C LYS A 15 -4.15 7.33 -1.53
N ALA A 16 -3.07 6.85 -0.94
CA ALA A 16 -2.82 5.43 -0.72
C ALA A 16 -3.24 5.07 0.71
N HIS A 17 -4.17 4.14 0.84
CA HIS A 17 -4.57 3.53 2.09
C HIS A 17 -3.87 2.18 2.21
N ILE A 18 -2.85 2.12 3.06
CA ILE A 18 -2.10 0.90 3.34
C ILE A 18 -2.68 0.23 4.58
N ARG A 19 -3.07 -1.04 4.47
CA ARG A 19 -3.55 -1.86 5.58
C ARG A 19 -2.58 -2.99 5.80
N LEU A 20 -2.01 -3.05 6.99
CA LEU A 20 -1.12 -4.09 7.45
C LEU A 20 -1.89 -5.06 8.33
N ASN A 21 -2.19 -6.22 7.76
CA ASN A 21 -2.84 -7.33 8.43
C ASN A 21 -1.78 -8.35 8.88
N PRO A 22 -1.51 -8.49 10.19
CA PRO A 22 -0.71 -9.60 10.68
C PRO A 22 -1.47 -10.91 10.45
N CYS A 23 -0.78 -11.93 9.91
CA CYS A 23 -1.35 -13.26 9.81
C CYS A 23 -1.37 -13.90 11.21
N ALA A 24 -2.54 -14.31 11.68
CA ALA A 24 -2.68 -14.91 13.00
C ALA A 24 -1.93 -16.24 13.15
N ASP A 25 -1.67 -16.93 12.04
CA ASP A 25 -0.98 -18.24 12.00
C ASP A 25 0.54 -18.09 11.99
N GLU A 26 1.06 -16.98 11.43
CA GLU A 26 2.49 -16.72 11.31
C GLU A 26 2.83 -15.29 11.75
N PRO A 27 3.49 -15.10 12.92
CA PRO A 27 3.81 -13.77 13.44
C PRO A 27 4.81 -12.99 12.56
N GLN A 28 5.48 -13.69 11.64
CA GLN A 28 6.40 -13.11 10.66
C GLN A 28 5.74 -12.89 9.30
N ASN A 29 4.45 -13.18 9.14
CA ASN A 29 3.76 -13.01 7.88
C ASN A 29 2.80 -11.83 7.97
N TRP A 30 3.10 -10.78 7.21
CA TRP A 30 2.29 -9.57 7.17
C TRP A 30 1.69 -9.42 5.78
N LYS A 31 0.39 -9.20 5.71
CA LYS A 31 -0.28 -8.85 4.46
C LYS A 31 -0.41 -7.34 4.40
N LEU A 32 0.27 -6.73 3.44
CA LEU A 32 0.22 -5.30 3.17
C LEU A 32 -0.72 -5.07 1.99
N ASP A 33 -1.88 -4.49 2.25
CA ASP A 33 -2.88 -4.14 1.26
C ASP A 33 -2.78 -2.64 0.98
N ILE A 34 -2.56 -2.22 -0.27
CA ILE A 34 -2.47 -0.82 -0.69
C ILE A 34 -3.67 -0.53 -1.57
N GLN A 35 -4.56 0.31 -1.08
CA GLN A 35 -5.71 0.80 -1.80
C GLN A 35 -5.50 2.25 -2.23
N LEU A 36 -5.43 2.48 -3.52
CA LEU A 36 -5.27 3.79 -4.12
C LEU A 36 -6.65 4.43 -4.32
N PHE A 37 -6.77 5.71 -3.97
CA PHE A 37 -7.98 6.51 -4.14
C PHE A 37 -7.63 7.77 -4.90
N TYR A 38 -8.25 7.96 -6.06
CA TYR A 38 -8.06 9.15 -6.88
C TYR A 38 -9.41 9.83 -7.12
N GLN A 39 -9.55 11.08 -6.66
CA GLN A 39 -10.75 11.92 -6.84
C GLN A 39 -12.11 11.29 -6.45
N GLY A 40 -12.13 10.28 -5.58
CA GLY A 40 -13.37 9.67 -5.07
C GLY A 40 -13.41 8.15 -5.27
N PRO A 41 -13.39 7.63 -6.51
CA PRO A 41 -13.33 6.19 -6.73
C PRO A 41 -11.99 5.58 -6.28
N PRO A 42 -12.00 4.33 -5.80
CA PRO A 42 -10.77 3.56 -5.65
C PRO A 42 -10.16 3.40 -7.04
N ALA A 43 -8.96 3.96 -7.20
CA ALA A 43 -8.17 3.85 -8.40
C ALA A 43 -7.61 2.44 -8.62
N GLY A 44 -7.49 1.67 -7.54
CA GLY A 44 -6.88 0.34 -7.58
C GLY A 44 -6.62 -0.21 -6.20
N THR A 45 -6.51 -1.52 -6.11
CA THR A 45 -6.04 -2.22 -4.91
C THR A 45 -4.95 -3.19 -5.31
N THR A 46 -3.80 -3.08 -4.67
CA THR A 46 -2.73 -4.08 -4.76
C THR A 46 -2.47 -4.64 -3.37
N SER A 47 -2.07 -5.91 -3.28
CA SER A 47 -1.74 -6.52 -2.00
C SER A 47 -0.46 -7.32 -2.11
N PHE A 48 0.40 -7.14 -1.12
CA PHE A 48 1.72 -7.72 -1.03
C PHE A 48 1.81 -8.58 0.23
N ASN A 49 2.36 -9.78 0.08
CA ASN A 49 2.68 -10.65 1.19
C ASN A 49 4.12 -10.40 1.63
N LEU A 50 4.28 -9.79 2.79
CA LEU A 50 5.55 -9.54 3.45
C LEU A 50 5.87 -10.69 4.41
N HIS A 51 6.34 -11.80 3.86
CA HIS A 51 6.86 -12.93 4.63
C HIS A 51 8.24 -12.59 5.21
N GLY A 52 8.41 -12.74 6.52
CA GLY A 52 9.66 -12.46 7.24
C GLY A 52 9.85 -11.01 7.68
N TYR A 53 8.92 -10.11 7.34
CA TYR A 53 9.03 -8.69 7.70
C TYR A 53 8.55 -8.46 9.12
N THR A 54 9.30 -7.65 9.86
CA THR A 54 8.82 -7.10 11.13
C THR A 54 7.80 -5.98 10.88
N ARG A 55 7.00 -5.69 11.91
CA ARG A 55 6.06 -4.55 11.89
C ARG A 55 6.75 -3.26 11.43
N GLU A 56 7.92 -2.96 11.96
CA GLU A 56 8.67 -1.74 11.62
C GLU A 56 9.10 -1.70 10.15
N GLU A 57 9.53 -2.83 9.59
CA GLU A 57 9.89 -2.90 8.17
C GLU A 57 8.66 -2.76 7.27
N ALA A 58 7.55 -3.40 7.64
CA ALA A 58 6.25 -3.24 6.97
C ALA A 58 5.80 -1.77 6.98
N GLU A 59 5.93 -1.09 8.13
CA GLU A 59 5.64 0.34 8.28
C GLU A 59 6.58 1.20 7.44
N GLN A 60 7.87 0.84 7.36
CA GLN A 60 8.84 1.54 6.51
C GLN A 60 8.44 1.43 5.04
N VAL A 61 8.10 0.24 4.54
CA VAL A 61 7.62 0.05 3.16
C VAL A 61 6.36 0.86 2.89
N ALA A 62 5.38 0.84 3.80
CA ALA A 62 4.15 1.63 3.69
C ALA A 62 4.40 3.15 3.66
N ARG A 63 5.42 3.62 4.39
CA ARG A 63 5.80 5.05 4.43
C ARG A 63 6.62 5.49 3.25
N THR A 64 7.47 4.61 2.72
CA THR A 64 8.36 4.90 1.58
C THR A 64 7.68 4.69 0.23
N VAL A 65 6.44 4.19 0.18
CA VAL A 65 5.68 4.04 -1.08
C VAL A 65 5.61 5.33 -1.91
N LYS A 66 5.53 6.49 -1.24
CA LYS A 66 5.53 7.81 -1.88
C LYS A 66 6.93 8.31 -2.26
N ASP A 67 7.96 7.82 -1.57
CA ASP A 67 9.36 8.21 -1.79
C ASP A 67 9.99 7.36 -2.89
N ASN A 68 9.44 6.16 -3.09
CA ASN A 68 9.90 5.20 -4.06
C ASN A 68 9.33 5.53 -5.45
N GLN A 69 10.16 6.19 -6.27
CA GLN A 69 9.80 6.57 -7.65
C GLN A 69 9.32 5.39 -8.49
N PHE A 70 9.82 4.17 -8.25
CA PHE A 70 9.33 2.97 -8.94
C PHE A 70 7.88 2.67 -8.59
N MET A 71 7.53 2.69 -7.29
CA MET A 71 6.16 2.47 -6.84
C MET A 71 5.25 3.59 -7.31
N MET A 72 5.69 4.85 -7.26
CA MET A 72 4.93 5.96 -7.86
C MET A 72 4.68 5.74 -9.35
N ARG A 73 5.69 5.27 -10.09
CA ARG A 73 5.56 5.02 -11.53
C ARG A 73 4.63 3.86 -11.84
N GLU A 74 4.71 2.76 -11.10
CA GLU A 74 3.77 1.65 -11.23
C GLU A 74 2.34 2.07 -10.85
N ILE A 75 2.19 2.91 -9.83
CA ILE A 75 0.89 3.46 -9.41
C ILE A 75 0.32 4.37 -10.50
N ASP A 76 1.14 5.24 -11.08
CA ASP A 76 0.75 6.12 -12.18
C ASP A 76 0.43 5.30 -13.44
N GLU A 77 1.26 4.32 -13.82
CA GLU A 77 0.97 3.40 -14.93
C GLU A 77 -0.29 2.57 -14.70
N TYR A 78 -0.58 2.14 -13.47
CA TYR A 78 -1.81 1.43 -13.13
C TYR A 78 -3.03 2.34 -13.25
N LEU A 79 -2.94 3.58 -12.72
CA LEU A 79 -3.97 4.61 -12.82
C LEU A 79 -4.28 5.02 -14.26
N TRP A 80 -3.25 5.11 -15.10
CA TRP A 80 -3.35 5.56 -16.49
C TRP A 80 -3.58 4.42 -17.47
N GLY A 81 -3.22 3.19 -17.13
CA GLY A 81 -3.34 2.00 -17.98
C GLY A 81 -4.76 1.46 -18.10
N GLU A 82 -5.66 1.83 -17.19
CA GLU A 82 -7.09 1.41 -17.20
C GLU A 82 -8.02 2.42 -17.91
N SER A 83 -7.50 3.29 -18.78
CA SER A 83 -8.31 4.12 -19.70
C SER A 83 -8.32 3.52 -21.11
N ASP A 84 -9.20 2.55 -21.34
CA ASP A 84 -9.84 2.29 -22.65
C ASP A 84 -11.35 2.51 -22.52
#